data_AF-A0A7X6RIW5-F1
#
_entry.id   AF-A0A7X6RIW5-F1
#
_cell.length_a   1.000
_cell.length_b   1.000
_cell.length_c   1.000
_cell.angle_alpha   90.00
_cell.angle_beta   90.00
_cell.angle_gamma   90.00
#
_symmetry.space_group_name_H-M   'P 1'
#
loop_
_entity.id
_entity.type
_entity.pdbx_description
1 polymer ?
#
loop_
_entity_poly.entity_id
_entity_poly.type
_entity_poly.pdbx_seq_one_letter_code
_entity_poly.pdbx_strand_id
1 'polypeptide(L)'
;MAATRQTFTICRPDGHTVAHDRFHRDLIIDSDDAATEAAALQAIWLAAHGRDLWGADVATLRIVTSRFVADPDALHRAAFASGLVLDLLVDAATNPATGHQLGVWVDWRRADLTCLIQHPRNQQ
;
A
#
# COMPACT_ATOMS: atom_id res chain seq x y z
N MET A 1 -3.78 -3.96 -2.73
CA MET A 1 -2.63 -4.57 -2.04
C MET A 1 -3.01 -5.92 -1.45
N ALA A 2 -2.04 -6.80 -1.29
CA ALA A 2 -2.17 -8.11 -0.67
C ALA A 2 -0.86 -8.46 0.05
N ALA A 3 -0.93 -9.36 1.03
CA ALA A 3 0.24 -9.77 1.80
C ALA A 3 0.19 -11.26 2.15
N THR A 4 1.37 -11.84 2.27
CA THR A 4 1.63 -13.09 2.97
C THR A 4 2.51 -12.79 4.18
N ARG A 5 2.81 -13.76 5.04
CA ARG A 5 3.72 -13.54 6.18
C ARG A 5 5.16 -13.17 5.77
N GLN A 6 5.51 -13.31 4.49
CA GLN A 6 6.87 -13.06 4.01
C GLN A 6 6.95 -11.89 3.03
N THR A 7 5.88 -11.64 2.28
CA THR A 7 5.88 -10.72 1.15
C THR A 7 4.65 -9.84 1.14
N PHE A 8 4.78 -8.70 0.47
CA PHE A 8 3.67 -7.82 0.19
C PHE A 8 3.65 -7.44 -1.29
N THR A 9 2.45 -7.12 -1.78
CA THR A 9 2.22 -6.62 -3.13
C THR A 9 1.37 -5.36 -3.05
N ILE A 10 1.86 -4.27 -3.65
CA ILE A 10 1.16 -2.99 -3.78
C ILE A 10 0.96 -2.72 -5.25
N CYS A 11 -0.29 -2.48 -5.63
CA CYS A 11 -0.68 -2.16 -7.00
C CYS A 11 -1.31 -0.78 -7.05
N ARG A 12 -1.20 -0.16 -8.22
CA ARG A 12 -2.03 0.98 -8.65
C ARG A 12 -3.50 0.58 -8.76
N PRO A 13 -4.42 1.56 -8.81
CA PRO A 13 -5.82 1.31 -9.12
C PRO A 13 -6.06 0.58 -10.45
N ASP A 14 -5.20 0.78 -11.44
CA ASP A 14 -5.23 0.08 -12.75
C ASP A 14 -4.72 -1.37 -12.70
N GLY A 15 -4.27 -1.83 -11.53
CA GLY A 15 -3.74 -3.17 -11.31
C GLY A 15 -2.24 -3.34 -11.57
N HIS A 16 -1.55 -2.33 -12.09
CA HIS A 16 -0.10 -2.41 -12.28
C HIS A 16 0.62 -2.47 -10.93
N THR A 17 1.54 -3.43 -10.78
CA THR A 17 2.32 -3.60 -9.55
C THR A 17 3.36 -2.49 -9.41
N VAL A 18 3.36 -1.81 -8.27
CA VAL A 18 4.32 -0.75 -7.91
C VAL A 18 5.42 -1.32 -7.03
N ALA A 19 5.06 -2.25 -6.14
CA ALA A 19 5.99 -2.93 -5.28
C ALA A 19 5.57 -4.39 -5.09
N HIS A 20 6.54 -5.29 -5.19
CA HIS A 20 6.43 -6.66 -4.70
C HIS A 20 7.77 -7.01 -4.08
N ASP A 21 7.81 -7.12 -2.77
CA ASP A 21 9.04 -7.33 -2.01
C ASP A 21 8.77 -8.16 -0.74
N ARG A 22 9.86 -8.56 -0.08
CA ARG A 22 9.82 -9.20 1.23
C ARG A 22 9.70 -8.15 2.34
N PHE A 23 9.03 -8.53 3.41
CA PHE A 23 9.23 -7.82 4.66
C PHE A 23 10.69 -7.94 5.12
N HIS A 24 11.17 -6.95 5.86
CA HIS A 24 12.53 -7.00 6.40
C HIS A 24 12.71 -8.28 7.21
N ARG A 25 13.88 -8.93 7.09
CA ARG A 25 14.13 -10.24 7.70
C ARG A 25 13.97 -10.28 9.23
N ASP A 26 14.11 -9.12 9.87
CA ASP A 26 14.01 -8.97 11.32
C ASP A 26 12.57 -8.65 11.78
N LEU A 27 11.64 -8.44 10.83
CA LEU A 27 10.22 -8.25 11.13
C LEU A 27 9.53 -9.61 11.22
N ILE A 28 9.09 -9.97 12.43
CA ILE A 28 8.34 -11.19 12.66
C ILE A 28 6.86 -10.91 12.36
N ILE A 29 6.34 -11.54 11.31
CA ILE A 29 4.92 -11.53 10.96
C ILE A 29 4.32 -12.89 11.32
N ASP A 30 3.65 -12.96 12.47
CA ASP A 30 3.13 -14.20 13.04
C ASP A 30 1.72 -14.57 12.55
N SER A 31 1.02 -13.61 11.95
CA SER A 31 -0.37 -13.72 11.52
C SER A 31 -0.61 -13.03 10.18
N ASP A 32 -1.69 -13.43 9.51
CA ASP A 32 -2.08 -12.83 8.23
C ASP A 32 -2.64 -11.41 8.41
N ASP A 33 -3.19 -11.12 9.59
CA ASP A 33 -3.65 -9.78 9.98
C ASP A 33 -2.44 -8.84 10.14
N ALA A 34 -1.40 -9.28 10.86
CA ALA A 34 -0.15 -8.54 10.97
C ALA A 34 0.52 -8.34 9.60
N ALA A 35 0.44 -9.33 8.70
CA ALA A 35 0.94 -9.18 7.32
C ALA A 35 0.18 -8.09 6.56
N THR A 36 -1.14 -8.07 6.69
CA THR A 36 -2.00 -7.09 6.02
C THR A 36 -1.74 -5.70 6.57
N GLU A 37 -1.59 -5.55 7.89
CA GLU A 37 -1.25 -4.27 8.50
C GLU A 37 0.15 -3.78 8.09
N ALA A 38 1.15 -4.65 8.13
CA ALA A 38 2.51 -4.31 7.73
C ALA A 38 2.58 -3.89 6.25
N ALA A 39 1.85 -4.56 5.36
CA ALA A 39 1.75 -4.17 3.96
C ALA A 39 1.03 -2.82 3.77
N ALA A 40 0.02 -2.51 4.59
CA ALA A 40 -0.67 -1.23 4.54
C ALA A 40 0.24 -0.09 5.01
N LEU A 41 1.03 -0.31 6.05
CA LEU A 41 2.06 0.63 6.49
C LEU A 41 3.14 0.87 5.43
N GLN A 42 3.54 -0.18 4.69
CA GLN A 42 4.42 -0.02 3.53
C GLN A 42 3.78 0.84 2.42
N ALA A 43 2.49 0.62 2.13
CA ALA A 43 1.77 1.44 1.15
C ALA A 43 1.68 2.92 1.58
N ILE A 44 1.40 3.18 2.86
CA ILE A 44 1.42 4.53 3.45
C ILE A 44 2.80 5.17 3.28
N TRP A 45 3.86 4.46 3.62
CA TRP A 45 5.22 4.95 3.50
C TRP A 45 5.61 5.29 2.05
N LEU A 46 5.29 4.41 1.09
CA LEU A 46 5.55 4.66 -0.33
C LEU A 46 4.73 5.83 -0.87
N ALA A 47 3.46 5.95 -0.48
CA ALA A 47 2.60 7.05 -0.89
C ALA A 47 3.07 8.40 -0.32
N ALA A 48 3.54 8.42 0.93
CA ALA A 48 4.13 9.61 1.54
C ALA A 48 5.39 10.04 0.79
N HIS A 49 6.24 9.07 0.40
CA HIS A 49 7.39 9.36 -0.45
C HIS A 49 6.98 9.92 -1.82
N GLY A 50 5.94 9.34 -2.44
CA GLY A 50 5.35 9.86 -3.68
C GLY A 50 4.82 11.30 -3.54
N ARG A 51 4.15 11.61 -2.42
CA ARG A 51 3.69 12.96 -2.09
C ARG A 51 4.86 13.95 -1.97
N ASP A 52 5.92 13.56 -1.28
CA ASP A 52 7.12 14.40 -1.10
C ASP A 52 7.81 14.68 -2.44
N LEU A 53 7.96 13.65 -3.28
CA LEU A 53 8.52 13.78 -4.64
C LEU A 53 7.70 14.74 -5.51
N TRP A 54 6.39 14.77 -5.31
CA TRP A 54 5.49 15.67 -6.02
C TRP A 54 5.46 17.09 -5.43
N GLY A 55 5.89 17.28 -4.18
CA GLY A 55 5.85 18.56 -3.47
C GLY A 55 4.44 18.95 -3.01
N ALA A 56 3.58 17.98 -2.66
CA ALA A 56 2.26 18.25 -2.10
C ALA A 56 2.28 18.29 -0.56
N ASP A 57 1.52 19.20 0.04
CA ASP A 57 1.38 19.26 1.51
C ASP A 57 0.55 18.08 2.05
N VAL A 58 -0.54 17.75 1.35
CA VAL A 58 -1.46 16.66 1.66
C VAL A 58 -1.86 15.95 0.37
N ALA A 59 -2.01 14.62 0.43
CA ALA A 59 -2.58 13.84 -0.65
C ALA A 59 -3.50 12.73 -0.14
N THR A 60 -4.40 12.23 -0.99
CA THR A 60 -5.26 11.10 -0.63
C THR A 60 -4.59 9.81 -1.05
N LEU A 61 -4.55 8.81 -0.17
CA LEU A 61 -4.14 7.45 -0.48
C LEU A 61 -5.36 6.54 -0.38
N ARG A 62 -5.65 5.80 -1.45
CA ARG A 62 -6.66 4.75 -1.43
C ARG A 62 -5.99 3.39 -1.35
N ILE A 63 -6.25 2.64 -0.28
CA ILE A 63 -5.80 1.27 -0.10
C ILE A 63 -6.99 0.33 -0.28
N VAL A 64 -6.94 -0.52 -1.30
CA VAL A 64 -7.82 -1.67 -1.41
C VAL A 64 -7.07 -2.89 -0.90
N THR A 65 -7.54 -3.48 0.18
CA THR A 65 -6.95 -4.66 0.83
C THR A 65 -7.68 -5.93 0.40
N SER A 66 -6.99 -7.06 0.33
CA SER A 66 -7.62 -8.36 -0.01
C SER A 66 -8.27 -9.03 1.20
N ARG A 67 -8.08 -8.47 2.39
CA ARG A 67 -8.54 -8.98 3.68
C ARG A 67 -8.84 -7.81 4.61
N PHE A 68 -9.63 -8.05 5.64
CA PHE A 68 -9.90 -7.05 6.67
C PHE A 68 -8.62 -6.65 7.41
N VAL A 69 -8.55 -5.38 7.79
CA VAL A 69 -7.54 -4.85 8.70
C VAL A 69 -8.12 -4.87 10.11
N ALA A 70 -7.37 -5.40 11.08
CA ALA A 70 -7.81 -5.51 12.47
C ALA A 70 -7.97 -4.15 13.16
N ASP A 71 -7.00 -3.24 12.99
CA ASP A 71 -7.03 -1.87 13.51
C ASP A 71 -6.94 -0.82 12.38
N PRO A 72 -8.07 -0.48 11.73
CA PRO A 72 -8.08 0.54 10.70
C PRO A 72 -7.77 1.94 11.27
N ASP A 73 -8.05 2.22 12.55
CA ASP A 73 -7.81 3.54 13.14
C ASP A 73 -6.31 3.81 13.31
N ALA A 74 -5.51 2.79 13.63
CA ALA A 74 -4.05 2.89 13.62
C ALA A 74 -3.51 3.28 12.24
N LEU A 75 -4.04 2.69 11.16
CA LEU A 75 -3.67 3.04 9.80
C LEU A 75 -4.06 4.49 9.44
N HIS A 76 -5.25 4.94 9.84
CA HIS A 76 -5.66 6.33 9.62
C HIS A 76 -4.75 7.31 10.36
N ARG A 77 -4.36 7.01 11.61
CA ARG A 77 -3.40 7.83 12.37
C ARG A 77 -2.02 7.86 11.70
N ALA A 78 -1.53 6.71 11.23
CA ALA A 78 -0.26 6.61 10.53
C ALA A 78 -0.27 7.43 9.23
N ALA A 79 -1.32 7.28 8.42
CA ALA A 79 -1.50 8.07 7.20
C ALA A 79 -1.56 9.57 7.50
N PHE A 80 -2.36 9.98 8.49
CA PHE A 80 -2.48 11.38 8.89
C PHE A 80 -1.14 11.96 9.35
N ALA A 81 -0.37 11.23 10.18
CA ALA A 81 0.96 11.64 10.61
C ALA A 81 1.93 11.77 9.42
N SER A 82 1.74 10.97 8.38
CA SER A 82 2.44 11.07 7.10
C SER A 82 1.79 12.06 6.13
N GLY A 83 0.88 12.94 6.57
CA GLY A 83 0.17 13.93 5.75
C GLY A 83 -0.58 13.34 4.56
N LEU A 84 -1.22 12.20 4.78
CA LEU A 84 -2.11 11.53 3.84
C LEU A 84 -3.52 11.44 4.42
N VAL A 85 -4.52 11.59 3.55
CA VAL A 85 -5.91 11.20 3.85
C VAL A 85 -6.09 9.76 3.37
N LEU A 86 -6.43 8.85 4.27
CA LEU A 86 -6.58 7.42 3.93
C LEU A 86 -8.03 7.09 3.57
N ASP A 87 -8.23 6.43 2.43
CA ASP A 87 -9.45 5.73 2.04
C ASP A 87 -9.16 4.22 2.01
N LEU A 88 -9.71 3.49 2.98
CA LEU A 88 -9.44 2.06 3.16
C LEU A 88 -10.66 1.23 2.77
N LEU A 89 -10.49 0.31 1.82
CA LEU A 89 -11.51 -0.63 1.37
C LEU A 89 -11.01 -2.06 1.44
N VAL A 90 -11.96 -2.99 1.53
CA VAL A 90 -11.71 -4.43 1.44
C VAL A 90 -12.37 -4.95 0.18
N ASP A 91 -11.58 -5.56 -0.70
CA ASP A 91 -12.06 -6.32 -1.85
C ASP A 91 -11.17 -7.56 -2.01
N ALA A 92 -11.71 -8.72 -1.62
CA ALA A 92 -11.00 -9.98 -1.76
C ALA A 92 -11.17 -10.61 -3.15
N ALA A 93 -12.18 -10.21 -3.92
CA ALA A 93 -12.59 -10.89 -5.13
C ALA A 93 -11.87 -10.37 -6.37
N THR A 94 -11.67 -9.04 -6.47
CA THR A 94 -11.12 -8.42 -7.69
C THR A 94 -9.80 -7.70 -7.47
N ASN A 95 -9.27 -7.71 -6.25
CA ASN A 95 -8.05 -6.99 -5.93
C ASN A 95 -6.85 -7.54 -6.71
N PRO A 96 -6.25 -6.73 -7.62
CA PRO A 96 -5.22 -7.19 -8.55
C PRO A 96 -3.93 -7.63 -7.84
N ALA A 97 -3.73 -7.21 -6.59
CA ALA A 97 -2.56 -7.60 -5.81
C ALA A 97 -2.57 -9.08 -5.39
N THR A 98 -3.70 -9.78 -5.47
CA THR A 98 -3.80 -11.22 -5.16
C THR A 98 -3.30 -12.11 -6.30
N GLY A 99 -3.29 -11.61 -7.54
CA GLY A 99 -3.00 -12.40 -8.73
C GLY A 99 -1.52 -12.45 -9.17
N HIS A 100 -0.60 -11.80 -8.45
CA HIS A 100 0.78 -11.69 -8.91
C HIS A 100 1.58 -12.99 -8.75
N GLN A 101 2.42 -13.30 -9.73
CA GLN A 101 3.23 -14.52 -9.73
C GLN A 101 4.32 -14.47 -8.65
N LEU A 102 4.35 -15.49 -7.79
CA LEU A 102 5.41 -15.68 -6.80
C LEU A 102 6.78 -15.72 -7.49
N GLY A 103 7.74 -14.93 -6.98
CA GLY A 103 9.12 -14.90 -7.47
C GLY A 103 9.46 -13.76 -8.44
N VAL A 104 8.47 -12.95 -8.82
CA VAL A 104 8.70 -11.71 -9.59
C VAL A 104 8.79 -10.52 -8.64
N TRP A 105 10.00 -10.02 -8.40
CA TRP A 105 10.24 -8.86 -7.53
C TRP A 105 10.06 -7.56 -8.29
N VAL A 106 9.38 -6.59 -7.68
CA VAL A 106 9.19 -5.25 -8.23
C VAL A 106 9.80 -4.25 -7.26
N ASP A 107 10.96 -3.69 -7.64
CA ASP A 107 11.68 -2.67 -6.86
C ASP A 107 10.98 -1.32 -6.99
N TRP A 108 10.32 -0.92 -5.91
CA TRP A 108 9.59 0.35 -5.82
C TRP A 108 10.46 1.57 -6.10
N ARG A 109 11.78 1.49 -5.90
CA ARG A 109 12.72 2.61 -6.16
C ARG A 109 12.75 3.05 -7.61
N ARG A 110 12.33 2.17 -8.51
CA ARG A 110 12.26 2.41 -9.95
C ARG A 110 10.84 2.73 -10.42
N ALA A 111 9.86 2.62 -9.55
CA ALA A 111 8.47 2.90 -9.86
C ALA A 111 8.18 4.39 -9.65
N ASP A 112 7.30 4.94 -10.49
CA ASP A 112 6.68 6.23 -10.19
C ASP A 112 5.71 6.04 -9.02
N LEU A 113 6.03 6.61 -7.85
CA LEU A 113 5.23 6.50 -6.62
C LEU A 113 4.10 7.53 -6.55
N THR A 114 4.14 8.57 -7.39
CA THR A 114 3.11 9.62 -7.41
C THR A 114 1.76 9.05 -7.88
N CYS A 115 1.79 7.92 -8.60
CA CYS A 115 0.61 7.13 -8.97
C CYS A 115 -0.18 6.54 -7.79
N LEU A 116 0.40 6.46 -6.59
CA LEU A 116 -0.26 5.90 -5.41
C LEU A 116 -1.19 6.92 -4.74
N ILE A 117 -1.04 8.20 -5.06
CA ILE A 117 -1.80 9.28 -4.44
C ILE A 117 -2.82 9.88 -5.41
N GLN A 118 -4.02 10.11 -4.88
CA GLN A 118 -5.07 10.88 -5.52
C GLN A 118 -4.97 12.35 -5.09
N HIS A 119 -5.20 13.25 -6.03
CA HIS A 119 -5.29 14.68 -5.79
C HIS A 119 -6.68 15.16 -6.20
N PRO A 120 -7.26 16.19 -5.55
CA PRO A 120 -8.53 16.80 -6.00
C PRO A 120 -8.51 17.38 -7.44
N ARG A 121 -7.38 17.33 -8.15
CA ARG A 121 -7.23 17.72 -9.57
C ARG A 121 -7.11 16.52 -10.52
N ASN A 122 -6.88 15.33 -9.98
CA ASN A 122 -6.95 14.07 -10.70
C ASN A 122 -8.18 13.32 -10.20
N GLN A 123 -9.35 13.73 -10.70
CA GLN A 123 -10.47 12.81 -10.83
C GLN A 123 -10.28 12.08 -12.16
N GLN A 124 -9.53 10.99 -12.14
CA GLN A 124 -9.54 9.99 -13.21
C GLN A 124 -9.81 8.63 -12.59
#